data_AF-A0AAF0CA91-F1
#
_entry.id   AF-A0AAF0CA91-F1
#
_cell.length_a   1.000
_cell.length_b   1.000
_cell.length_c   1.000
_cell.angle_alpha   90.00
_cell.angle_beta   90.00
_cell.angle_gamma   90.00
#
_symmetry.space_group_name_H-M   'P 1'
#
loop_
_entity.id
_entity.type
_entity.pdbx_description
1 polymer ?
#
loop_
_entity_poly.entity_id
_entity_poly.type
_entity_poly.pdbx_seq_one_letter_code
_entity_poly.pdbx_strand_id
1 'polypeptide(L)'
;MPTNLRLQDTINHMTAYARENSGWLNLGDLAKLQQRIIDYDLTDGGNKLSLAWNRFDKDRPSEKLRKAIRAHILMSLYNRDISPDGINTLATKLKTTKDSVIYNEIKQKVTAFLQTPAIGSEACQYSLASSGGSGGRAKAKCTPLKESVSQAMRRQAPGGTLGVMLIDMQTNVSVASKNLLVGKQGQKKYAGKTVLENMVEVLETALECDLIVYEVIIDRDAAQGGNPKYGTIKPLAEKMPKSSSKYRLVYKPFFNSFHDTKLAQKLKADKITDLVVMGHHANLCVLNTIFGTPGFMQDKGHRRMNSEEELLKMNTLGMSQELRRTMTDAEIQQTFTITEKEQVAYIPGLLERKINVISARSILASEGGELDPDWGILAGR
;
A
#
# COMPACT_ATOMS: atom_id res chain seq x y z
N MET A 1 -20.39 24.18 9.50
CA MET A 1 -20.73 23.60 8.17
C MET A 1 -20.33 22.14 8.19
N PRO A 2 -21.25 21.21 7.84
CA PRO A 2 -20.91 19.81 7.58
C PRO A 2 -19.73 19.71 6.62
N THR A 3 -18.82 18.80 6.92
CA THR A 3 -17.55 18.52 6.25
C THR A 3 -17.72 18.52 4.73
N ASN A 4 -18.60 17.66 4.18
CA ASN A 4 -18.75 17.42 2.75
C ASN A 4 -19.12 18.66 1.88
N LEU A 5 -19.68 19.72 2.47
CA LEU A 5 -20.07 20.92 1.72
C LEU A 5 -18.88 21.77 1.25
N ARG A 6 -17.77 21.82 2.00
CA ARG A 6 -16.65 22.72 1.65
C ARG A 6 -15.90 22.29 0.39
N LEU A 7 -15.70 20.99 0.25
CA LEU A 7 -15.06 20.40 -0.92
C LEU A 7 -15.94 20.63 -2.15
N GLN A 8 -17.23 20.30 -2.04
CA GLN A 8 -18.20 20.50 -3.11
C GLN A 8 -18.34 21.99 -3.48
N ASP A 9 -18.38 22.90 -2.51
CA ASP A 9 -18.42 24.35 -2.74
C ASP A 9 -17.18 24.84 -3.49
N THR A 10 -16.01 24.27 -3.20
CA THR A 10 -14.75 24.63 -3.87
C THR A 10 -14.77 24.18 -5.33
N ILE A 11 -15.26 22.97 -5.61
CA ILE A 11 -15.44 22.46 -6.97
C ILE A 11 -16.50 23.27 -7.72
N ASN A 12 -17.64 23.55 -7.09
CA ASN A 12 -18.71 24.37 -7.66
C ASN A 12 -18.22 25.77 -8.03
N HIS A 13 -17.38 26.37 -7.19
CA HIS A 13 -16.75 27.67 -7.48
C HIS A 13 -15.85 27.63 -8.71
N MET A 14 -14.99 26.61 -8.84
CA MET A 14 -14.17 26.45 -10.04
C MET A 14 -15.03 26.26 -11.30
N THR A 15 -16.09 25.46 -11.21
CA THR A 15 -17.04 25.23 -12.31
C THR A 15 -17.78 26.51 -12.71
N ALA A 16 -18.26 27.30 -11.73
CA ALA A 16 -18.90 28.58 -12.00
C ALA A 16 -17.93 29.57 -12.67
N TYR A 17 -16.72 29.70 -12.13
CA TYR A 17 -15.70 30.58 -12.70
C TYR A 17 -15.32 30.18 -14.13
N ALA A 18 -15.20 28.88 -14.43
CA ALA A 18 -14.95 28.39 -15.78
C ALA A 18 -16.07 28.71 -16.78
N ARG A 19 -17.34 28.72 -16.34
CA ARG A 19 -18.48 29.13 -17.19
C ARG A 19 -18.45 30.62 -17.50
N GLU A 20 -18.08 31.44 -16.52
CA GLU A 20 -18.01 32.90 -16.66
C GLU A 20 -16.77 33.36 -17.44
N ASN A 21 -15.71 32.54 -17.50
CA ASN A 21 -14.41 32.91 -18.07
C ASN A 21 -13.99 31.91 -19.15
N SER A 22 -14.53 32.11 -20.36
CA SER A 22 -14.22 31.28 -21.53
C SER A 22 -12.70 31.17 -21.76
N GLY A 23 -12.21 29.95 -22.00
CA GLY A 23 -10.78 29.67 -22.21
C GLY A 23 -9.94 29.45 -20.95
N TRP A 24 -10.51 29.55 -19.74
CA TRP A 24 -9.79 29.23 -18.50
C TRP A 24 -9.58 27.72 -18.33
N LEU A 25 -10.61 26.97 -17.94
CA LEU A 25 -10.61 25.50 -17.88
C LEU A 25 -11.87 24.98 -18.58
N ASN A 26 -11.76 23.87 -19.31
CA ASN A 26 -12.95 23.25 -19.89
C ASN A 26 -13.71 22.44 -18.83
N LEU A 27 -15.03 22.34 -19.00
CA LEU A 27 -15.90 21.66 -18.04
C LEU A 27 -15.65 20.14 -17.97
N GLY A 28 -15.14 19.53 -19.04
CA GLY A 28 -14.78 18.11 -19.06
C GLY A 28 -13.61 17.78 -18.13
N ASP A 29 -12.60 18.64 -18.09
CA ASP A 29 -11.45 18.50 -17.20
C ASP A 29 -11.84 18.74 -15.74
N LEU A 30 -12.74 19.69 -15.47
CA LEU A 30 -13.31 19.86 -14.12
C LEU A 30 -14.15 18.66 -13.68
N ALA A 31 -14.90 18.02 -14.59
CA ALA A 31 -15.62 16.79 -14.30
C ALA A 31 -14.66 15.63 -13.98
N LYS A 32 -13.57 15.48 -14.75
CA LYS A 32 -12.50 14.49 -14.46
C LYS A 32 -11.82 14.77 -13.11
N LEU A 33 -11.54 16.04 -12.80
CA LEU A 33 -10.98 16.46 -11.52
C LEU A 33 -11.91 16.06 -10.37
N GLN A 34 -13.20 16.40 -10.49
CA GLN A 34 -14.21 16.05 -9.49
C GLN A 34 -14.27 14.54 -9.25
N GLN A 35 -14.28 13.73 -10.32
CA GLN A 35 -14.27 12.27 -10.18
C GLN A 35 -13.02 11.78 -9.44
N ARG A 36 -11.83 12.26 -9.80
CA ARG A 36 -10.58 11.88 -9.12
C ARG A 36 -10.54 12.27 -7.65
N ILE A 37 -11.15 13.39 -7.29
CA ILE A 37 -11.27 13.86 -5.90
C ILE A 37 -12.26 13.00 -5.12
N ILE A 38 -13.42 12.66 -5.70
CA ILE A 38 -14.43 11.80 -5.07
C ILE A 38 -13.89 10.40 -4.82
N ASP A 39 -13.17 9.84 -5.79
CA ASP A 39 -12.54 8.52 -5.66
C ASP A 39 -11.49 8.51 -4.53
N TYR A 40 -10.93 9.68 -4.20
CA TYR A 40 -9.84 9.80 -3.23
C TYR A 40 -9.74 11.19 -2.59
N ASP A 41 -10.46 11.42 -1.49
CA ASP A 41 -10.49 12.71 -0.80
C ASP A 41 -9.27 12.89 0.14
N LEU A 42 -8.34 13.77 -0.23
CA LEU A 42 -7.17 14.12 0.60
C LEU A 42 -7.49 15.12 1.71
N THR A 43 -8.67 15.72 1.68
CA THR A 43 -9.03 16.88 2.49
C THR A 43 -9.83 16.54 3.73
N ASP A 44 -10.10 15.25 3.98
CA ASP A 44 -10.93 14.76 5.10
C ASP A 44 -12.31 15.45 5.09
N GLY A 45 -13.06 15.23 4.00
CA GLY A 45 -14.33 15.89 3.75
C GLY A 45 -14.17 17.41 3.74
N GLY A 46 -13.10 17.97 3.16
CA GLY A 46 -12.88 19.43 3.15
C GLY A 46 -12.43 20.05 4.47
N ASN A 47 -12.16 19.28 5.53
CA ASN A 47 -11.62 19.80 6.79
C ASN A 47 -10.30 20.53 6.61
N LYS A 48 -9.39 19.98 5.79
CA LYS A 48 -8.09 20.62 5.49
C LYS A 48 -8.22 21.93 4.72
N LEU A 49 -9.37 22.20 4.11
CA LEU A 49 -9.66 23.48 3.42
C LEU A 49 -10.25 24.54 4.38
N SER A 50 -10.38 24.21 5.67
CA SER A 50 -10.86 25.14 6.68
C SER A 50 -9.77 26.15 7.02
N LEU A 51 -10.04 27.41 6.68
CA LEU A 51 -9.16 28.53 6.99
C LEU A 51 -9.71 29.26 8.21
N ALA A 52 -8.83 29.56 9.18
CA ALA A 52 -9.15 30.25 10.43
C ALA A 52 -9.46 31.74 10.21
N TRP A 53 -10.42 32.04 9.33
CA TRP A 53 -10.86 33.40 9.01
C TRP A 53 -12.28 33.61 9.50
N ASN A 54 -12.37 34.13 10.72
CA ASN A 54 -13.63 34.43 11.38
C ASN A 54 -14.36 35.56 10.64
N ARG A 55 -15.69 35.60 10.76
CA ARG A 55 -16.51 36.71 10.22
C ARG A 55 -16.18 38.06 10.86
N PHE A 56 -15.53 38.05 12.02
CA PHE A 56 -15.15 39.24 12.77
C PHE A 56 -13.71 39.72 12.49
N ASP A 57 -12.95 39.01 11.66
CA ASP A 57 -11.59 39.43 11.28
C ASP A 57 -11.68 40.67 10.37
N LYS A 58 -11.07 41.78 10.79
CA LYS A 58 -11.09 43.04 10.02
C LYS A 58 -10.40 42.91 8.66
N ASP A 59 -9.40 42.04 8.56
CA ASP A 59 -8.63 41.76 7.34
C ASP A 59 -9.14 40.49 6.61
N ARG A 60 -10.43 40.17 6.76
CA ARG A 60 -11.03 39.01 6.12
C ARG A 60 -11.14 39.22 4.61
N PRO A 61 -10.59 38.32 3.77
CA PRO A 61 -10.73 38.44 2.32
C PRO A 61 -12.20 38.30 1.87
N SER A 62 -12.52 38.89 0.71
CA SER A 62 -13.83 38.77 0.08
C SER A 62 -14.22 37.30 -0.11
N GLU A 63 -15.52 36.99 -0.15
CA GLU A 63 -15.95 35.60 -0.32
C GLU A 63 -15.39 34.95 -1.59
N LYS A 64 -15.38 35.69 -2.71
CA LYS A 64 -14.82 35.25 -3.99
C LYS A 64 -13.34 34.88 -3.85
N LEU A 65 -12.54 35.76 -3.23
CA LEU A 65 -11.12 35.51 -2.99
C LEU A 65 -10.90 34.32 -2.04
N ARG A 66 -11.71 34.18 -0.97
CA ARG A 66 -11.62 33.01 -0.07
C ARG A 66 -11.88 31.70 -0.80
N LYS A 67 -12.85 31.66 -1.73
CA LYS A 67 -13.13 30.46 -2.55
C LYS A 67 -11.99 30.18 -3.53
N ALA A 68 -11.40 31.20 -4.15
CA ALA A 68 -10.22 31.04 -5.00
C ALA A 68 -9.01 30.49 -4.21
N ILE A 69 -8.75 31.02 -3.01
CA ILE A 69 -7.67 30.53 -2.15
C ILE A 69 -7.87 29.06 -1.76
N ARG A 70 -9.10 28.64 -1.44
CA ARG A 70 -9.39 27.21 -1.17
C ARG A 70 -9.16 26.32 -2.38
N ALA A 71 -9.56 26.75 -3.58
CA ALA A 71 -9.30 26.00 -4.81
C ALA A 71 -7.79 25.85 -5.06
N HIS A 72 -7.02 26.91 -4.81
CA HIS A 72 -5.55 26.86 -4.91
C HIS A 72 -4.93 25.89 -3.90
N ILE A 73 -5.36 25.95 -2.64
CA ILE A 73 -4.90 25.03 -1.58
C ILE A 73 -5.27 23.59 -1.91
N LEU A 74 -6.51 23.34 -2.35
CA LEU A 74 -6.97 22.03 -2.79
C LEU A 74 -6.02 21.47 -3.85
N MET A 75 -5.77 22.23 -4.92
CA MET A 75 -4.89 21.76 -5.99
C MET A 75 -3.43 21.63 -5.56
N SER A 76 -2.96 22.47 -4.62
CA SER A 76 -1.62 22.37 -4.06
C SER A 76 -1.44 21.12 -3.19
N LEU A 77 -2.47 20.72 -2.44
CA LEU A 77 -2.47 19.46 -1.69
C LEU A 77 -2.44 18.26 -2.64
N TYR A 78 -3.28 18.26 -3.67
CA TYR A 78 -3.34 17.18 -4.66
C TYR A 78 -2.05 17.05 -5.49
N ASN A 79 -1.38 18.16 -5.78
CA ASN A 79 -0.07 18.17 -6.45
C ASN A 79 1.13 18.00 -5.49
N ARG A 80 0.91 17.98 -4.17
CA ARG A 80 1.93 17.89 -3.10
C ARG A 80 2.92 19.06 -3.09
N ASP A 81 2.46 20.22 -3.52
CA ASP A 81 3.23 21.46 -3.41
C ASP A 81 3.30 21.94 -1.95
N ILE A 82 2.38 21.48 -1.11
CA ILE A 82 2.29 21.80 0.32
C ILE A 82 1.89 20.57 1.15
N SER A 83 2.34 20.54 2.41
CA SER A 83 1.79 19.66 3.44
C SER A 83 0.60 20.33 4.14
N PRO A 84 -0.22 19.58 4.91
CA PRO A 84 -1.31 20.15 5.71
C PRO A 84 -0.85 21.29 6.64
N ASP A 85 0.33 21.18 7.24
CA ASP A 85 0.86 22.20 8.15
C ASP A 85 1.22 23.51 7.43
N GLY A 86 1.55 23.44 6.13
CA GLY A 86 1.86 24.60 5.29
C GLY A 86 0.64 25.40 4.83
N ILE A 87 -0.58 24.90 5.06
CA ILE A 87 -1.82 25.49 4.51
C ILE A 87 -2.03 26.93 4.99
N ASN A 88 -1.87 27.21 6.28
CA ASN A 88 -2.11 28.55 6.83
C ASN A 88 -1.11 29.60 6.31
N THR A 89 0.15 29.19 6.14
CA THR A 89 1.20 30.03 5.56
C THR A 89 0.88 30.36 4.11
N LEU A 90 0.52 29.36 3.30
CA LEU A 90 0.12 29.58 1.91
C LEU A 90 -1.12 30.48 1.83
N ALA A 91 -2.15 30.22 2.64
CA ALA A 91 -3.37 31.00 2.66
C ALA A 91 -3.11 32.48 2.95
N THR A 92 -2.20 32.76 3.90
CA THR A 92 -1.80 34.13 4.27
C THR A 92 -1.10 34.83 3.11
N LYS A 93 -0.17 34.16 2.43
CA LYS A 93 0.50 34.69 1.23
C LYS A 93 -0.50 35.01 0.11
N LEU A 94 -1.48 34.14 -0.10
CA LEU A 94 -2.46 34.33 -1.17
C LEU A 94 -3.44 35.49 -0.92
N LYS A 95 -3.63 35.93 0.33
CA LYS A 95 -4.51 37.09 0.64
C LYS A 95 -4.10 38.37 -0.06
N THR A 96 -2.80 38.57 -0.25
CA THR A 96 -2.22 39.78 -0.88
C THR A 96 -1.86 39.55 -2.34
N THR A 97 -2.11 38.35 -2.87
CA THR A 97 -1.83 38.00 -4.27
C THR A 97 -2.99 38.43 -5.15
N LYS A 98 -2.70 38.96 -6.34
CA LYS A 98 -3.74 39.35 -7.32
C LYS A 98 -4.58 38.13 -7.73
N ASP A 99 -5.91 38.27 -7.73
CA ASP A 99 -6.85 37.19 -8.11
C ASP A 99 -6.47 36.49 -9.42
N SER A 100 -6.10 37.27 -10.46
CA SER A 100 -5.72 36.71 -11.77
C SER A 100 -4.53 35.75 -11.70
N VAL A 101 -3.56 36.01 -10.80
CA VAL A 101 -2.42 35.13 -10.57
C VAL A 101 -2.89 33.84 -9.89
N ILE A 102 -3.76 33.94 -8.88
CA ILE A 102 -4.32 32.78 -8.17
C ILE A 102 -5.06 31.86 -9.15
N TYR A 103 -5.94 32.42 -9.99
CA TYR A 103 -6.69 31.64 -10.97
C TYR A 103 -5.81 31.03 -12.07
N ASN A 104 -4.77 31.72 -12.52
CA ASN A 104 -3.80 31.14 -13.45
C ASN A 104 -3.03 29.97 -12.83
N GLU A 105 -2.60 30.08 -11.58
CA GLU A 105 -1.94 28.99 -10.86
C GLU A 105 -2.88 27.80 -10.62
N ILE A 106 -4.15 28.04 -10.29
CA ILE A 106 -5.16 26.98 -10.20
C ILE A 106 -5.26 26.22 -11.53
N LYS A 107 -5.40 26.93 -12.66
CA LYS A 107 -5.46 26.31 -13.99
C LYS A 107 -4.26 25.42 -14.26
N GLN A 108 -3.04 25.94 -14.05
CA GLN A 108 -1.81 25.18 -14.25
C GLN A 108 -1.76 23.92 -13.38
N LYS A 109 -2.14 24.05 -12.10
CA LYS A 109 -2.16 22.91 -11.16
C LYS A 109 -3.23 21.87 -11.51
N VAL A 110 -4.40 22.29 -12.00
CA VAL A 110 -5.42 21.35 -12.51
C VAL A 110 -4.91 20.62 -13.73
N THR A 111 -4.37 21.32 -14.71
CA THR A 111 -3.80 20.71 -15.92
C THR A 111 -2.69 19.72 -15.58
N ALA A 112 -1.76 20.11 -14.71
CA ALA A 112 -0.68 19.23 -14.25
C ALA A 112 -1.20 17.97 -13.54
N PHE A 113 -2.15 18.14 -12.62
CA PHE A 113 -2.74 17.02 -11.88
C PHE A 113 -3.49 16.03 -12.80
N LEU A 114 -4.17 16.52 -13.84
CA LEU A 114 -4.87 15.65 -14.79
C LEU A 114 -3.92 14.90 -15.72
N GLN A 115 -2.70 15.41 -15.93
CA GLN A 115 -1.65 14.73 -16.67
C GLN A 115 -0.97 13.62 -15.87
N THR A 116 -1.04 13.63 -14.53
CA THR A 116 -0.54 12.52 -13.72
C THR A 116 -1.53 11.34 -13.72
N PRO A 117 -1.08 10.11 -13.45
CA PRO A 117 -1.98 8.99 -13.16
C PRO A 117 -2.97 9.32 -12.04
N ALA A 118 -4.09 8.59 -11.98
CA ALA A 118 -5.03 8.73 -10.88
C ALA A 118 -4.35 8.40 -9.53
N ILE A 119 -4.85 8.99 -8.45
CA ILE A 119 -4.29 8.74 -7.11
C ILE A 119 -4.42 7.25 -6.78
N GLY A 120 -3.32 6.67 -6.31
CA GLY A 120 -3.20 5.24 -6.05
C GLY A 120 -2.72 4.41 -7.25
N SER A 121 -2.83 4.92 -8.48
CA SER A 121 -2.22 4.32 -9.69
C SER A 121 -0.81 4.81 -9.99
N GLU A 122 -0.40 5.92 -9.38
CA GLU A 122 0.95 6.47 -9.52
C GLU A 122 1.97 5.57 -8.84
N ALA A 123 3.06 5.28 -9.56
CA ALA A 123 4.18 4.52 -9.06
C ALA A 123 4.90 5.28 -7.94
N CYS A 124 5.23 4.56 -6.87
CA CYS A 124 6.06 5.03 -5.77
C CYS A 124 7.34 4.20 -5.74
N GLN A 125 8.48 4.89 -5.66
CA GLN A 125 9.76 4.26 -5.40
C GLN A 125 10.09 4.33 -3.91
N TYR A 126 10.38 3.18 -3.32
CA TYR A 126 10.76 3.00 -1.94
C TYR A 126 12.25 2.65 -1.88
N SER A 127 12.99 3.39 -1.06
CA SER A 127 14.41 3.14 -0.75
C SER A 127 14.60 3.16 0.76
N LEU A 128 15.62 2.45 1.26
CA LEU A 128 15.87 2.37 2.70
C LEU A 128 16.17 3.75 3.29
N ALA A 129 15.41 4.16 4.31
CA ALA A 129 15.71 5.35 5.11
C ALA A 129 16.39 4.97 6.43
N SER A 130 15.91 3.92 7.09
CA SER A 130 16.54 3.35 8.29
C SER A 130 16.24 1.86 8.41
N SER A 131 17.21 1.09 8.89
CA SER A 131 17.04 -0.34 9.18
C SER A 131 15.97 -0.61 10.24
N GLY A 132 15.38 -1.80 10.18
CA GLY A 132 14.46 -2.30 11.19
C GLY A 132 15.17 -3.04 12.33
N GLY A 133 14.39 -3.75 13.14
CA GLY A 133 14.89 -4.61 14.19
C GLY A 133 13.77 -5.30 14.96
N SER A 134 14.09 -5.87 16.12
CA SER A 134 13.12 -6.61 16.93
C SER A 134 11.89 -5.78 17.31
N GLY A 135 12.05 -4.46 17.47
CA GLY A 135 10.97 -3.52 17.83
C GLY A 135 10.21 -2.90 16.65
N GLY A 136 10.54 -3.21 15.40
CA GLY A 136 9.84 -2.61 14.25
C GLY A 136 10.45 -2.89 12.88
N ARG A 137 9.69 -2.56 11.83
CA ARG A 137 10.11 -2.71 10.42
C ARG A 137 11.15 -1.67 10.02
N ALA A 138 11.85 -1.93 8.92
CA ALA A 138 12.62 -0.90 8.25
C ALA A 138 11.71 0.24 7.79
N LYS A 139 12.23 1.48 7.79
CA LYS A 139 11.53 2.65 7.25
C LYS A 139 12.04 2.95 5.86
N ALA A 140 11.14 3.40 4.97
CA ALA A 140 11.49 3.78 3.62
C ALA A 140 11.32 5.28 3.37
N LYS A 141 12.18 5.81 2.50
CA LYS A 141 11.88 7.04 1.77
C LYS A 141 10.99 6.67 0.57
N CYS A 142 9.76 7.17 0.57
CA CYS A 142 8.82 7.02 -0.54
C CYS A 142 8.91 8.24 -1.47
N THR A 143 9.21 8.00 -2.74
CA THR A 143 9.29 9.03 -3.79
C THR A 143 8.26 8.71 -4.88
N PRO A 144 7.17 9.49 -4.99
CA PRO A 144 6.22 9.32 -6.09
C PRO A 144 6.84 9.74 -7.43
N LEU A 145 6.58 8.96 -8.48
CA LEU A 145 7.23 9.14 -9.79
C LEU A 145 6.40 9.96 -10.79
N LYS A 146 5.18 10.39 -10.45
CA LYS A 146 4.22 11.08 -11.35
C LYS A 146 3.89 10.33 -12.65
N GLU A 147 4.14 9.03 -12.69
CA GLU A 147 3.90 8.13 -13.82
C GLU A 147 3.30 6.80 -13.34
N SER A 148 2.71 6.01 -14.24
CA SER A 148 2.19 4.68 -13.89
C SER A 148 3.34 3.69 -13.65
N VAL A 149 3.06 2.57 -12.99
CA VAL A 149 4.06 1.51 -12.77
C VAL A 149 4.62 1.02 -14.10
N SER A 150 3.76 0.79 -15.11
CA SER A 150 4.17 0.38 -16.46
C SER A 150 5.06 1.41 -17.16
N GLN A 151 4.83 2.71 -16.95
CA GLN A 151 5.70 3.77 -17.49
C GLN A 151 7.06 3.77 -16.80
N ALA A 152 7.09 3.68 -15.46
CA ALA A 152 8.31 3.59 -14.68
C ALA A 152 9.15 2.37 -15.06
N MET A 153 8.50 1.22 -15.32
CA MET A 153 9.16 0.00 -15.79
C MET A 153 9.89 0.22 -17.11
N ARG A 154 9.20 0.74 -18.14
CA ARG A 154 9.80 0.98 -19.46
C ARG A 154 10.99 1.94 -19.37
N ARG A 155 10.91 2.93 -18.50
CA ARG A 155 12.00 3.89 -18.28
C ARG A 155 13.23 3.27 -17.60
N GLN A 156 13.03 2.32 -16.67
CA GLN A 156 14.11 1.73 -15.86
C GLN A 156 14.66 0.42 -16.42
N ALA A 157 13.89 -0.32 -17.22
CA ALA A 157 14.28 -1.58 -17.82
C ALA A 157 15.63 -1.55 -18.57
N PRO A 158 16.00 -0.48 -19.32
CA PRO A 158 17.29 -0.43 -20.01
C PRO A 158 18.52 -0.57 -19.10
N GLY A 159 18.38 -0.37 -17.79
CA GLY A 159 19.45 -0.58 -16.81
C GLY A 159 19.80 -2.05 -16.56
N GLY A 160 18.94 -3.00 -16.96
CA GLY A 160 19.19 -4.44 -16.87
C GLY A 160 19.17 -5.03 -15.46
N THR A 161 18.83 -4.25 -14.44
CA THR A 161 18.81 -4.66 -13.03
C THR A 161 17.40 -4.68 -12.41
N LEU A 162 16.38 -4.40 -13.22
CA LEU A 162 14.97 -4.39 -12.83
C LEU A 162 14.35 -5.77 -12.96
N GLY A 163 13.63 -6.22 -11.94
CA GLY A 163 12.76 -7.40 -12.00
C GLY A 163 11.33 -7.09 -11.55
N VAL A 164 10.45 -8.08 -11.66
CA VAL A 164 9.07 -8.03 -11.14
C VAL A 164 8.86 -9.15 -10.15
N MET A 165 8.21 -8.87 -9.02
CA MET A 165 7.86 -9.86 -8.00
C MET A 165 6.35 -9.87 -7.79
N LEU A 166 5.75 -11.04 -7.98
CA LEU A 166 4.35 -11.33 -7.74
C LEU A 166 4.23 -12.18 -6.47
N ILE A 167 3.59 -11.66 -5.43
CA ILE A 167 3.49 -12.31 -4.13
C ILE A 167 2.07 -12.83 -3.88
N ASP A 168 1.95 -14.12 -3.56
CA ASP A 168 0.78 -14.86 -3.10
C ASP A 168 -0.55 -14.57 -3.82
N MET A 169 -0.49 -14.29 -5.13
CA MET A 169 -1.66 -14.21 -6.01
C MET A 169 -2.08 -15.62 -6.45
N GLN A 170 -2.34 -16.48 -5.46
CA GLN A 170 -2.46 -17.92 -5.63
C GLN A 170 -3.89 -18.44 -5.43
N THR A 171 -4.19 -19.58 -6.06
CA THR A 171 -5.39 -20.38 -5.89
C THR A 171 -5.02 -21.84 -5.63
N ASN A 172 -5.95 -22.62 -5.08
CA ASN A 172 -5.77 -24.06 -4.96
C ASN A 172 -5.70 -24.68 -6.36
N VAL A 173 -4.65 -25.46 -6.64
CA VAL A 173 -4.40 -26.09 -7.94
C VAL A 173 -5.56 -27.02 -8.32
N SER A 174 -6.24 -27.64 -7.36
CA SER A 174 -7.38 -28.54 -7.62
C SER A 174 -8.68 -27.81 -7.97
N VAL A 175 -8.78 -26.50 -7.69
CA VAL A 175 -10.02 -25.69 -7.83
C VAL A 175 -9.80 -24.50 -8.78
N ALA A 176 -8.76 -24.54 -9.62
CA ALA A 176 -8.21 -23.43 -10.40
C ALA A 176 -9.16 -22.70 -11.37
N SER A 177 -10.46 -23.03 -11.40
CA SER A 177 -11.48 -22.44 -12.28
C SER A 177 -12.31 -21.30 -11.66
N LYS A 178 -12.20 -21.00 -10.36
CA LYS A 178 -13.02 -19.94 -9.74
C LYS A 178 -12.20 -18.67 -9.46
N ASN A 179 -12.47 -17.62 -10.25
CA ASN A 179 -11.89 -16.25 -10.18
C ASN A 179 -12.16 -15.49 -8.86
N LEU A 180 -12.33 -16.16 -7.71
CA LEU A 180 -12.93 -15.59 -6.49
C LEU A 180 -11.92 -15.03 -5.47
N LEU A 181 -10.62 -15.12 -5.71
CA LEU A 181 -9.61 -14.97 -4.64
C LEU A 181 -9.17 -13.55 -4.33
N VAL A 182 -9.53 -12.57 -5.13
CA VAL A 182 -9.06 -11.19 -4.88
C VAL A 182 -9.95 -10.45 -3.88
N GLY A 183 -11.00 -11.11 -3.36
CA GLY A 183 -11.97 -10.52 -2.44
C GLY A 183 -12.60 -9.23 -2.99
N LYS A 184 -13.18 -8.41 -2.10
CA LYS A 184 -13.76 -7.10 -2.48
C LYS A 184 -12.69 -6.09 -2.95
N GLN A 185 -11.45 -6.18 -2.47
CA GLN A 185 -10.39 -5.25 -2.85
C GLN A 185 -9.85 -5.48 -4.26
N GLY A 186 -9.80 -6.71 -4.75
CA GLY A 186 -9.40 -6.94 -6.13
C GLY A 186 -10.35 -6.34 -7.15
N GLN A 187 -11.61 -6.17 -6.76
CA GLN A 187 -12.63 -5.47 -7.55
C GLN A 187 -12.54 -3.94 -7.41
N LYS A 188 -11.73 -3.43 -6.47
CA LYS A 188 -11.51 -1.99 -6.32
C LYS A 188 -10.85 -1.46 -7.59
N LYS A 189 -11.43 -0.39 -8.12
CA LYS A 189 -10.94 0.26 -9.33
C LYS A 189 -10.05 1.44 -8.99
N TYR A 190 -8.95 1.54 -9.71
CA TYR A 190 -8.07 2.69 -9.75
C TYR A 190 -7.96 3.13 -11.22
N ALA A 191 -8.30 4.39 -11.51
CA ALA A 191 -8.41 4.88 -12.89
C ALA A 191 -9.29 4.01 -13.80
N GLY A 192 -10.37 3.44 -13.26
CA GLY A 192 -11.29 2.57 -14.00
C GLY A 192 -10.84 1.09 -14.16
N LYS A 193 -9.61 0.74 -13.77
CA LYS A 193 -9.09 -0.63 -13.79
C LYS A 193 -9.07 -1.25 -12.40
N THR A 194 -9.48 -2.50 -12.29
CA THR A 194 -9.36 -3.33 -11.09
C THR A 194 -7.89 -3.57 -10.72
N VAL A 195 -7.61 -3.93 -9.47
CA VAL A 195 -6.24 -4.29 -9.05
C VAL A 195 -5.66 -5.42 -9.90
N LEU A 196 -6.49 -6.43 -10.22
CA LEU A 196 -6.09 -7.54 -11.07
C LEU A 196 -5.72 -7.10 -12.49
N GLU A 197 -6.52 -6.23 -13.11
CA GLU A 197 -6.22 -5.68 -14.45
C GLU A 197 -4.92 -4.86 -14.44
N ASN A 198 -4.63 -4.12 -13.38
CA ASN A 198 -3.36 -3.40 -13.24
C ASN A 198 -2.16 -4.36 -13.08
N MET A 199 -2.31 -5.47 -12.33
CA MET A 199 -1.26 -6.48 -12.20
C MET A 199 -0.98 -7.21 -13.53
N VAL A 200 -2.04 -7.49 -14.30
CA VAL A 200 -1.92 -8.04 -15.67
C VAL A 200 -1.11 -7.10 -16.56
N GLU A 201 -1.41 -5.79 -16.53
CA GLU A 201 -0.65 -4.78 -17.30
C GLU A 201 0.83 -4.73 -16.89
N VAL A 202 1.15 -4.89 -15.60
CA VAL A 202 2.54 -4.99 -15.12
C VAL A 202 3.23 -6.22 -15.69
N LEU A 203 2.59 -7.38 -15.71
CA LEU A 203 3.17 -8.59 -16.29
C LEU A 203 3.34 -8.49 -17.81
N GLU A 204 2.38 -7.89 -18.52
CA GLU A 204 2.51 -7.61 -19.95
C GLU A 204 3.70 -6.68 -20.22
N THR A 205 3.85 -5.62 -19.43
CA THR A 205 4.99 -4.70 -19.53
C THR A 205 6.32 -5.41 -19.20
N ALA A 206 6.32 -6.37 -18.27
CA ALA A 206 7.49 -7.17 -17.95
C ALA A 206 7.94 -8.03 -19.13
N LEU A 207 6.98 -8.62 -19.86
CA LEU A 207 7.25 -9.37 -21.09
C LEU A 207 7.78 -8.46 -22.21
N GLU A 208 7.16 -7.28 -22.41
CA GLU A 208 7.63 -6.29 -23.38
C GLU A 208 9.07 -5.82 -23.11
N CYS A 209 9.40 -5.66 -21.83
CA CYS A 209 10.71 -5.18 -21.38
C CYS A 209 11.73 -6.31 -21.14
N ASP A 210 11.38 -7.56 -21.43
CA ASP A 210 12.22 -8.75 -21.23
C ASP A 210 12.77 -8.89 -19.79
N LEU A 211 11.93 -8.60 -18.78
CA LEU A 211 12.32 -8.62 -17.37
C LEU A 211 12.21 -10.03 -16.75
N ILE A 212 12.99 -10.26 -15.69
CA ILE A 212 12.85 -11.48 -14.87
C ILE A 212 11.66 -11.31 -13.93
N VAL A 213 10.78 -12.31 -13.91
CA VAL A 213 9.61 -12.36 -13.02
C VAL A 213 9.80 -13.43 -11.95
N TYR A 214 9.68 -13.00 -10.69
CA TYR A 214 9.67 -13.83 -9.50
C TYR A 214 8.23 -14.10 -9.08
N GLU A 215 7.81 -15.35 -9.18
CA GLU A 215 6.56 -15.84 -8.61
C GLU A 215 6.81 -16.35 -7.20
N VAL A 216 6.12 -15.79 -6.22
CA VAL A 216 6.22 -16.20 -4.84
C VAL A 216 4.87 -16.73 -4.37
N ILE A 217 4.87 -17.97 -3.87
CA ILE A 217 3.68 -18.66 -3.38
C ILE A 217 3.90 -19.10 -1.94
N ILE A 218 2.96 -18.77 -1.05
CA ILE A 218 2.94 -19.33 0.29
C ILE A 218 2.36 -20.75 0.26
N ASP A 219 3.26 -21.72 0.39
CA ASP A 219 2.94 -23.15 0.42
C ASP A 219 4.01 -23.85 1.27
N ARG A 220 3.65 -24.15 2.53
CA ARG A 220 4.59 -24.73 3.51
C ARG A 220 5.10 -26.09 3.04
N ASP A 221 4.22 -26.91 2.47
CA ASP A 221 4.58 -28.26 2.06
C ASP A 221 5.52 -28.21 0.85
N ALA A 222 5.19 -27.40 -0.15
CA ALA A 222 6.05 -27.22 -1.32
C ALA A 222 7.40 -26.56 -0.98
N ALA A 223 7.42 -25.63 -0.03
CA ALA A 223 8.66 -25.03 0.46
C ALA A 223 9.60 -26.07 1.13
N GLN A 224 9.05 -27.16 1.65
CA GLN A 224 9.78 -28.28 2.25
C GLN A 224 10.05 -29.43 1.26
N GLY A 225 9.77 -29.25 -0.04
CA GLY A 225 10.00 -30.24 -1.08
C GLY A 225 8.80 -31.17 -1.36
N GLY A 226 7.65 -30.90 -0.75
CA GLY A 226 6.39 -31.58 -1.06
C GLY A 226 5.76 -31.12 -2.39
N ASN A 227 4.62 -31.72 -2.73
CA ASN A 227 3.86 -31.34 -3.92
C ASN A 227 3.12 -30.00 -3.72
N PRO A 228 3.11 -29.12 -4.73
CA PRO A 228 2.42 -27.84 -4.61
C PRO A 228 0.91 -28.00 -4.55
N LYS A 229 0.31 -27.39 -3.54
CA LYS A 229 -1.14 -27.27 -3.35
C LYS A 229 -1.68 -26.02 -4.02
N TYR A 230 -0.83 -25.00 -4.19
CA TYR A 230 -1.20 -23.70 -4.72
C TYR A 230 -0.43 -23.32 -5.99
N GLY A 231 -1.10 -22.57 -6.86
CA GLY A 231 -0.55 -22.02 -8.09
C GLY A 231 -1.12 -20.64 -8.37
N THR A 232 -0.47 -19.82 -9.20
CA THR A 232 -0.96 -18.49 -9.54
C THR A 232 -2.33 -18.54 -10.24
N ILE A 233 -3.18 -17.55 -9.93
CA ILE A 233 -4.49 -17.41 -10.57
C ILE A 233 -4.38 -17.25 -12.10
N LYS A 234 -5.32 -17.85 -12.82
CA LYS A 234 -5.28 -17.98 -14.30
C LYS A 234 -4.96 -16.66 -15.04
N PRO A 235 -5.61 -15.52 -14.77
CA PRO A 235 -5.34 -14.29 -15.53
C PRO A 235 -3.90 -13.79 -15.43
N LEU A 236 -3.23 -14.04 -14.31
CA LEU A 236 -1.83 -13.68 -14.12
C LEU A 236 -0.89 -14.77 -14.65
N ALA A 237 -1.23 -16.04 -14.43
CA ALA A 237 -0.45 -17.19 -14.91
C ALA A 237 -0.27 -17.17 -16.43
N GLU A 238 -1.30 -16.76 -17.19
CA GLU A 238 -1.24 -16.59 -18.65
C GLU A 238 -0.26 -15.51 -19.13
N LYS A 239 0.14 -14.60 -18.23
CA LYS A 239 1.05 -13.48 -18.50
C LYS A 239 2.43 -13.67 -17.87
N MET A 240 2.70 -14.81 -17.26
CA MET A 240 4.03 -15.13 -16.73
C MET A 240 4.99 -15.50 -17.86
N PRO A 241 6.29 -15.17 -17.75
CA PRO A 241 7.30 -15.63 -18.71
C PRO A 241 7.38 -17.16 -18.74
N LYS A 242 7.42 -17.73 -19.94
CA LYS A 242 7.55 -19.19 -20.14
C LYS A 242 9.01 -19.66 -20.15
N SER A 243 9.95 -18.74 -20.40
CA SER A 243 11.38 -19.04 -20.46
C SER A 243 11.95 -19.20 -19.06
N SER A 244 12.66 -20.31 -18.81
CA SER A 244 13.35 -20.57 -17.54
C SER A 244 14.42 -19.51 -17.22
N SER A 245 14.94 -18.81 -18.22
CA SER A 245 15.88 -17.70 -18.02
C SER A 245 15.21 -16.46 -17.41
N LYS A 246 13.91 -16.26 -17.63
CA LYS A 246 13.12 -15.08 -17.22
C LYS A 246 12.12 -15.35 -16.11
N TYR A 247 11.99 -16.59 -15.65
CA TYR A 247 11.02 -16.99 -14.64
C TYR A 247 11.69 -17.61 -13.41
N ARG A 248 11.24 -17.22 -12.22
CA ARG A 248 11.74 -17.72 -10.93
C ARG A 248 10.57 -18.04 -10.01
N LEU A 249 10.27 -19.32 -9.82
CA LEU A 249 9.32 -19.75 -8.80
C LEU A 249 9.98 -19.90 -7.43
N VAL A 250 9.32 -19.41 -6.39
CA VAL A 250 9.72 -19.52 -4.99
C VAL A 250 8.52 -19.91 -4.13
N TYR A 251 8.59 -21.07 -3.51
CA TYR A 251 7.67 -21.43 -2.43
C TYR A 251 8.22 -20.91 -1.09
N LYS A 252 7.34 -20.35 -0.27
CA LYS A 252 7.67 -19.87 1.08
C LYS A 252 6.76 -20.51 2.13
N PRO A 253 7.28 -20.84 3.32
CA PRO A 253 6.47 -21.37 4.42
C PRO A 253 5.82 -20.27 5.27
N PHE A 254 6.17 -19.00 5.03
CA PHE A 254 5.87 -17.89 5.93
C PHE A 254 5.48 -16.61 5.17
N PHE A 255 5.00 -15.58 5.88
CA PHE A 255 4.54 -14.34 5.24
C PHE A 255 5.68 -13.57 4.56
N ASN A 256 6.87 -13.55 5.17
CA ASN A 256 8.05 -12.94 4.57
C ASN A 256 8.69 -13.88 3.55
N SER A 257 8.90 -13.40 2.33
CA SER A 257 9.44 -14.21 1.23
C SER A 257 10.90 -14.62 1.35
N PHE A 258 11.64 -14.09 2.33
CA PHE A 258 13.04 -14.47 2.59
C PHE A 258 13.21 -15.55 3.66
N HIS A 259 12.19 -15.78 4.49
CA HIS A 259 12.29 -16.74 5.58
C HIS A 259 12.29 -18.16 5.03
N ASP A 260 13.38 -18.90 5.29
CA ASP A 260 13.59 -20.27 4.82
C ASP A 260 13.42 -20.45 3.30
N THR A 261 13.85 -19.44 2.52
CA THR A 261 13.85 -19.53 1.04
C THR A 261 15.20 -19.17 0.43
N LYS A 262 15.38 -19.51 -0.85
CA LYS A 262 16.53 -19.11 -1.66
C LYS A 262 16.33 -17.77 -2.40
N LEU A 263 15.32 -16.97 -2.03
CA LEU A 263 14.98 -15.75 -2.77
C LEU A 263 16.14 -14.76 -2.85
N ALA A 264 16.82 -14.50 -1.73
CA ALA A 264 17.97 -13.58 -1.70
C ALA A 264 19.12 -14.04 -2.60
N GLN A 265 19.36 -15.36 -2.67
CA GLN A 265 20.39 -15.93 -3.54
C GLN A 265 20.03 -15.77 -5.02
N LYS A 266 18.75 -16.00 -5.37
CA LYS A 266 18.24 -15.81 -6.74
C LYS A 266 18.37 -14.36 -7.19
N LEU A 267 17.90 -13.40 -6.38
CA LEU A 267 18.00 -11.97 -6.68
C LEU A 267 19.46 -11.52 -6.89
N LYS A 268 20.37 -12.01 -6.05
CA LYS A 268 21.81 -11.73 -6.20
C LYS A 268 22.40 -12.34 -7.46
N ALA A 269 22.06 -13.59 -7.79
CA ALA A 269 22.54 -14.28 -8.98
C ALA A 269 22.05 -13.58 -10.27
N ASP A 270 20.81 -13.11 -10.24
CA ASP A 270 20.17 -12.37 -11.33
C ASP A 270 20.57 -10.88 -11.36
N LYS A 271 21.43 -10.42 -10.43
CA LYS A 271 21.94 -9.03 -10.31
C LYS A 271 20.83 -7.97 -10.19
N ILE A 272 19.75 -8.31 -9.50
CA ILE A 272 18.61 -7.41 -9.30
C ILE A 272 18.94 -6.35 -8.24
N THR A 273 18.77 -5.08 -8.59
CA THR A 273 18.87 -3.92 -7.66
C THR A 273 17.56 -3.19 -7.48
N ASP A 274 16.60 -3.41 -8.39
CA ASP A 274 15.30 -2.74 -8.38
C ASP A 274 14.21 -3.78 -8.66
N LEU A 275 13.12 -3.73 -7.90
CA LEU A 275 11.98 -4.63 -8.08
C LEU A 275 10.67 -3.86 -8.18
N VAL A 276 9.86 -4.17 -9.19
CA VAL A 276 8.43 -3.90 -9.11
C VAL A 276 7.80 -4.97 -8.24
N VAL A 277 7.17 -4.60 -7.13
CA VAL A 277 6.54 -5.55 -6.21
C VAL A 277 5.03 -5.36 -6.21
N MET A 278 4.31 -6.45 -6.48
CA MET A 278 2.85 -6.53 -6.48
C MET A 278 2.38 -7.80 -5.78
N GLY A 279 1.11 -7.83 -5.38
CA GLY A 279 0.46 -9.07 -4.96
C GLY A 279 -0.47 -8.93 -3.76
N HIS A 280 -0.61 -10.04 -3.06
CA HIS A 280 -1.47 -10.26 -1.91
C HIS A 280 -0.66 -10.95 -0.79
N HIS A 281 -0.99 -10.85 0.49
CA HIS A 281 -1.79 -9.84 1.15
C HIS A 281 -0.93 -8.58 1.39
N ALA A 282 -1.35 -7.42 0.89
CA ALA A 282 -0.54 -6.19 0.88
C ALA A 282 0.01 -5.81 2.26
N ASN A 283 -0.85 -5.68 3.27
CA ASN A 283 -0.44 -5.28 4.63
C ASN A 283 0.28 -6.39 5.42
N LEU A 284 0.46 -7.58 4.85
CA LEU A 284 1.07 -8.71 5.54
C LEU A 284 2.23 -9.29 4.73
N CYS A 285 1.96 -10.07 3.69
CA CYS A 285 2.98 -10.74 2.90
C CYS A 285 3.87 -9.76 2.14
N VAL A 286 3.26 -8.80 1.45
CA VAL A 286 4.01 -7.80 0.67
C VAL A 286 4.77 -6.87 1.62
N LEU A 287 4.13 -6.41 2.70
CA LEU A 287 4.72 -5.49 3.67
C LEU A 287 5.93 -6.13 4.38
N ASN A 288 5.77 -7.35 4.88
CA ASN A 288 6.84 -8.12 5.51
C ASN A 288 8.02 -8.34 4.54
N THR A 289 7.74 -8.57 3.26
CA THR A 289 8.78 -8.83 2.26
C THR A 289 9.56 -7.56 1.91
N ILE A 290 8.89 -6.41 1.76
CA ILE A 290 9.57 -5.14 1.44
C ILE A 290 10.31 -4.59 2.66
N PHE A 291 9.61 -4.42 3.79
CA PHE A 291 10.08 -3.66 4.96
C PHE A 291 10.67 -4.54 6.07
N GLY A 292 10.68 -5.86 5.88
CA GLY A 292 11.13 -6.83 6.89
C GLY A 292 10.04 -7.17 7.91
N THR A 293 10.26 -8.23 8.68
CA THR A 293 9.35 -8.71 9.74
C THR A 293 9.95 -8.45 11.12
N PRO A 294 9.27 -7.68 12.01
CA PRO A 294 9.66 -7.51 13.40
C PRO A 294 9.85 -8.85 14.10
N GLY A 295 10.66 -8.86 15.16
CA GLY A 295 10.73 -10.05 16.01
C GLY A 295 9.39 -10.28 16.72
N PHE A 296 8.97 -11.53 16.83
CA PHE A 296 7.73 -11.89 17.51
C PHE A 296 7.86 -13.26 18.18
N MET A 297 6.95 -13.55 19.10
CA MET A 297 6.87 -14.86 19.73
C MET A 297 5.99 -15.77 18.88
N GLN A 298 6.53 -16.90 18.43
CA GLN A 298 5.81 -17.92 17.68
C GLN A 298 5.52 -19.12 18.56
N ASP A 299 4.30 -19.66 18.46
CA ASP A 299 3.95 -20.90 19.14
C ASP A 299 4.70 -22.07 18.46
N LYS A 300 5.56 -22.73 19.24
CA LYS A 300 6.41 -23.86 18.79
C LYS A 300 5.72 -25.21 19.01
N GLY A 301 4.74 -25.25 19.91
CA GLY A 301 4.03 -26.46 20.24
C GLY A 301 3.36 -26.37 21.60
N HIS A 302 2.85 -27.51 22.03
CA HIS A 302 2.15 -27.67 23.29
C HIS A 302 2.86 -28.75 24.07
N ARG A 303 3.30 -28.44 25.29
CA ARG A 303 3.79 -29.47 26.22
C ARG A 303 2.86 -29.58 27.41
N ARG A 304 2.82 -30.78 28.00
CA ARG A 304 2.20 -30.97 29.30
C ARG A 304 3.07 -30.34 30.37
N MET A 305 2.43 -29.61 31.27
CA MET A 305 3.04 -29.12 32.50
C MET A 305 3.50 -30.32 33.33
N ASN A 306 4.80 -30.42 33.61
CA ASN A 306 5.42 -31.63 34.17
C ASN A 306 6.40 -31.36 35.31
N SER A 307 6.70 -30.09 35.60
CA SER A 307 7.55 -29.74 36.75
C SER A 307 6.72 -29.42 37.99
N GLU A 308 7.20 -29.87 39.14
CA GLU A 308 6.56 -29.68 40.44
C GLU A 308 6.40 -28.18 40.78
N GLU A 309 7.35 -27.33 40.35
CA GLU A 309 7.29 -25.87 40.47
C GLU A 309 6.17 -25.21 39.65
N GLU A 310 5.90 -25.71 38.43
CA GLU A 310 4.82 -25.17 37.59
C GLU A 310 3.44 -25.53 38.15
N LEU A 311 3.29 -26.74 38.70
CA LEU A 311 2.09 -27.17 39.42
C LEU A 311 1.89 -26.37 40.71
N LEU A 312 2.98 -26.04 41.42
CA LEU A 312 2.96 -25.21 42.63
C LEU A 312 2.54 -23.76 42.34
N LYS A 313 2.98 -23.19 41.21
CA LYS A 313 2.59 -21.86 40.73
C LYS A 313 1.09 -21.77 40.40
N MET A 314 0.46 -22.86 39.94
CA MET A 314 -0.99 -22.87 39.73
C MET A 314 -1.79 -22.98 41.04
N ASN A 315 -1.30 -23.74 42.02
CA ASN A 315 -1.91 -23.78 43.35
C ASN A 315 -1.92 -22.40 44.02
N THR A 316 -0.90 -21.57 43.76
CA THR A 316 -0.84 -20.18 44.24
C THR A 316 -1.74 -19.21 43.47
N LEU A 317 -2.22 -19.57 42.27
CA LEU A 317 -3.17 -18.80 41.47
C LEU A 317 -4.64 -19.16 41.75
N GLY A 318 -4.93 -19.94 42.79
CA GLY A 318 -6.29 -20.16 43.31
C GLY A 318 -7.05 -21.34 42.71
N MET A 319 -6.39 -22.26 41.99
CA MET A 319 -7.00 -23.55 41.68
C MET A 319 -6.98 -24.46 42.92
N SER A 320 -8.09 -24.55 43.63
CA SER A 320 -8.24 -25.50 44.74
C SER A 320 -8.32 -26.95 44.21
N GLN A 321 -7.91 -27.93 45.04
CA GLN A 321 -8.06 -29.36 44.71
C GLN A 321 -9.51 -29.76 44.39
N GLU A 322 -10.50 -28.99 44.83
CA GLU A 322 -11.92 -29.21 44.55
C GLU A 322 -12.30 -28.90 43.09
N LEU A 323 -11.74 -27.83 42.50
CA LEU A 323 -12.00 -27.48 41.10
C LEU A 323 -11.50 -28.58 40.14
N ARG A 324 -10.38 -29.23 40.51
CA ARG A 324 -9.80 -30.34 39.75
C ARG A 324 -10.67 -31.61 39.76
N ARG A 325 -11.50 -31.81 40.79
CA ARG A 325 -12.43 -32.95 40.89
C ARG A 325 -13.70 -32.76 40.06
N THR A 326 -14.04 -31.53 39.72
CA THR A 326 -15.22 -31.18 38.91
C THR A 326 -14.94 -31.07 37.42
N MET A 327 -13.66 -31.07 37.01
CA MET A 327 -13.25 -30.97 35.61
C MET A 327 -13.15 -32.33 34.95
N THR A 328 -13.57 -32.41 33.70
CA THR A 328 -13.39 -33.56 32.82
C THR A 328 -11.93 -33.72 32.41
N ASP A 329 -11.52 -34.93 32.03
CA ASP A 329 -10.14 -35.20 31.55
C ASP A 329 -9.72 -34.32 30.36
N ALA A 330 -10.68 -33.89 29.54
CA ALA A 330 -10.44 -32.96 28.44
C ALA A 330 -10.13 -31.53 28.93
N GLU A 331 -10.88 -31.05 29.92
CA GLU A 331 -10.66 -29.73 30.55
C GLU A 331 -9.35 -29.69 31.34
N ILE A 332 -9.00 -30.81 32.00
CA ILE A 332 -7.68 -31.00 32.62
C ILE A 332 -6.59 -30.93 31.55
N GLN A 333 -6.69 -31.71 30.46
CA GLN A 333 -5.69 -31.65 29.39
C GLN A 333 -5.52 -30.24 28.81
N GLN A 334 -6.59 -29.48 28.63
CA GLN A 334 -6.49 -28.09 28.15
C GLN A 334 -5.84 -27.15 29.18
N THR A 335 -6.14 -27.34 30.46
CA THR A 335 -5.65 -26.47 31.56
C THR A 335 -4.18 -26.70 31.88
N PHE A 336 -3.67 -27.92 31.72
CA PHE A 336 -2.28 -28.30 32.02
C PHE A 336 -1.38 -28.33 30.78
N THR A 337 -1.78 -27.69 29.70
CA THR A 337 -0.97 -27.57 28.48
C THR A 337 -0.37 -26.18 28.37
N ILE A 338 0.96 -26.10 28.33
CA ILE A 338 1.71 -24.87 28.09
C ILE A 338 1.97 -24.77 26.59
N THR A 339 1.50 -23.69 25.96
CA THR A 339 1.96 -23.31 24.62
C THR A 339 3.38 -22.79 24.74
N GLU A 340 4.34 -23.55 24.23
CA GLU A 340 5.73 -23.12 24.16
C GLU A 340 5.86 -22.05 23.08
N LYS A 341 6.49 -20.94 23.44
CA LYS A 341 6.74 -19.85 22.51
C LYS A 341 8.24 -19.71 22.26
N GLU A 342 8.64 -19.62 21.00
CA GLU A 342 10.00 -19.28 20.62
C GLU A 342 10.07 -17.86 20.07
N GLN A 343 11.18 -17.18 20.33
CA GLN A 343 11.41 -15.86 19.79
C GLN A 343 11.90 -16.00 18.34
N VAL A 344 11.08 -15.56 17.39
CA VAL A 344 11.49 -15.41 16.00
C VAL A 344 12.25 -14.10 15.89
N ALA A 345 13.50 -14.19 15.44
CA ALA A 345 14.35 -13.02 15.21
C ALA A 345 13.79 -12.15 14.07
N TYR A 346 14.21 -10.88 14.05
CA TYR A 346 13.92 -9.97 12.95
C TYR A 346 14.34 -10.57 11.60
N ILE A 347 13.47 -10.46 10.58
CA ILE A 347 13.73 -10.98 9.23
C ILE A 347 13.87 -9.80 8.27
N PRO A 348 15.09 -9.49 7.78
CA PRO A 348 15.31 -8.36 6.87
C PRO A 348 14.58 -8.51 5.53
N GLY A 349 13.95 -7.41 5.10
CA GLY A 349 13.23 -7.31 3.83
C GLY A 349 14.10 -6.88 2.64
N LEU A 350 13.44 -6.50 1.54
CA LEU A 350 14.09 -6.02 0.31
C LEU A 350 14.95 -4.76 0.52
N LEU A 351 14.43 -3.78 1.25
CA LEU A 351 15.09 -2.48 1.40
C LEU A 351 16.45 -2.60 2.11
N GLU A 352 16.52 -3.43 3.15
CA GLU A 352 17.76 -3.70 3.90
C GLU A 352 18.74 -4.59 3.12
N ARG A 353 18.27 -5.24 2.06
CA ARG A 353 19.10 -5.96 1.08
C ARG A 353 19.58 -5.05 -0.05
N LYS A 354 19.40 -3.74 0.08
CA LYS A 354 19.77 -2.71 -0.91
C LYS A 354 19.05 -2.89 -2.25
N ILE A 355 17.81 -3.35 -2.20
CA ILE A 355 16.95 -3.44 -3.39
C ILE A 355 15.89 -2.34 -3.27
N ASN A 356 15.87 -1.42 -4.24
CA ASN A 356 14.79 -0.44 -4.30
C ASN A 356 13.52 -1.11 -4.78
N VAL A 357 12.37 -0.60 -4.34
CA VAL A 357 11.08 -1.17 -4.71
C VAL A 357 10.21 -0.13 -5.40
N ILE A 358 9.62 -0.50 -6.52
CA ILE A 358 8.55 0.25 -7.18
C ILE A 358 7.25 -0.47 -6.88
N SER A 359 6.26 0.26 -6.35
CA SER A 359 4.92 -0.27 -6.17
C SER A 359 3.86 0.83 -6.23
N ALA A 360 2.58 0.45 -6.27
CA ALA A 360 1.44 1.36 -6.25
C ALA A 360 0.24 0.70 -5.59
N ARG A 361 -0.68 1.48 -5.02
CA ARG A 361 -1.93 0.94 -4.44
C ARG A 361 -2.76 0.15 -5.46
N SER A 362 -2.66 0.50 -6.74
CA SER A 362 -3.36 -0.18 -7.82
C SER A 362 -2.86 -1.59 -8.13
N ILE A 363 -1.69 -2.01 -7.61
CA ILE A 363 -1.13 -3.35 -7.81
C ILE A 363 -0.97 -4.12 -6.48
N LEU A 364 -1.72 -3.71 -5.45
CA LEU A 364 -1.70 -4.30 -4.11
C LEU A 364 -3.10 -4.72 -3.71
N ALA A 365 -3.27 -6.01 -3.36
CA ALA A 365 -4.53 -6.59 -2.93
C ALA A 365 -4.48 -7.00 -1.44
N SER A 366 -5.60 -6.85 -0.73
CA SER A 366 -5.72 -7.15 0.70
C SER A 366 -7.14 -7.65 1.03
N GLU A 367 -7.28 -8.55 2.00
CA GLU A 367 -8.59 -8.99 2.49
C GLU A 367 -9.14 -7.96 3.50
N GLY A 368 -10.28 -7.34 3.16
CA GLY A 368 -11.17 -6.71 4.15
C GLY A 368 -10.72 -5.45 4.88
N GLY A 369 -9.55 -4.88 4.61
CA GLY A 369 -9.05 -3.65 5.27
C GLY A 369 -8.70 -2.52 4.31
N GLU A 370 -8.49 -1.30 4.82
CA GLU A 370 -7.79 -0.26 4.06
C GLU A 370 -6.31 -0.64 3.92
N LEU A 371 -5.67 -0.29 2.80
CA LEU A 371 -4.22 -0.45 2.67
C LEU A 371 -3.52 0.44 3.70
N ASP A 372 -2.48 -0.09 4.34
CA ASP A 372 -1.69 0.66 5.31
C ASP A 372 -1.21 2.00 4.70
N PRO A 373 -1.04 3.04 5.54
CA PRO A 373 -0.51 4.32 5.09
C PRO A 373 0.82 4.18 4.35
N ASP A 374 1.63 3.20 4.75
CA ASP A 374 2.93 2.84 4.15
C ASP A 374 2.86 2.58 2.63
N TRP A 375 1.70 2.17 2.11
CA TRP A 375 1.49 1.85 0.70
C TRP A 375 1.17 3.04 -0.19
N GLY A 376 1.61 4.24 0.14
CA GLY A 376 1.39 5.34 -0.78
C GLY A 376 2.14 6.61 -0.49
N ILE A 377 1.99 7.48 -1.48
CA ILE A 377 2.18 8.93 -1.50
C ILE A 377 1.89 9.67 -0.18
N LEU A 378 0.95 9.17 0.61
CA LEU A 378 0.44 9.81 1.83
C LEU A 378 1.09 9.31 3.11
N ALA A 379 2.07 8.41 3.03
CA ALA A 379 2.98 8.12 4.13
C ALA A 379 3.92 9.29 4.45
N GLY A 380 3.74 10.46 3.82
CA GLY A 380 4.27 11.73 4.31
C GLY A 380 3.54 12.14 5.60
N ARG A 381 3.88 11.47 6.70
CA ARG A 381 3.91 12.11 8.01
C ARG A 381 5.20 12.87 8.15
#